data_AF-A0A9P0KET1-F1
#
_entry.id   AF-A0A9P0KET1-F1
#
_cell.length_a   1.000
_cell.length_b   1.000
_cell.length_c   1.000
_cell.angle_alpha   90.00
_cell.angle_beta   90.00
_cell.angle_gamma   90.00
#
_symmetry.space_group_name_H-M   'P 1'
#
loop_
_entity.id
_entity.type
_entity.pdbx_description
1 polymer ?
#
loop_
_entity_poly.entity_id
_entity_poly.type
_entity_poly.pdbx_seq_one_letter_code
_entity_poly.pdbx_strand_id
1 'polypeptide(L)'
;MSIGRMSEFKLSGSNWNTYISRFEQYFIANKIEEELKVNTLLAVVGEELFELMIDLCNPDKPEEITYEALVRLVKNHLHPEPSKRAERFKLRLRKQEPGESLAQYLAALKKLAKTCQFGDSLEDHLTT
;
A
#
# COMPACT_ATOMS: atom_id res chain seq x y z
N MET A 1 1.23 -3.62 -34.14
CA MET A 1 1.13 -4.92 -33.46
C MET A 1 0.75 -4.61 -32.03
N SER A 2 -0.48 -4.93 -31.61
CA SER A 2 -0.87 -4.78 -30.21
C SER A 2 -0.32 -5.96 -29.42
N ILE A 3 0.20 -5.70 -28.21
CA ILE A 3 0.59 -6.76 -27.29
C ILE A 3 -0.69 -7.38 -26.73
N GLY A 4 -0.72 -8.72 -26.63
CA GLY A 4 -1.87 -9.47 -26.10
C GLY A 4 -2.26 -9.08 -24.66
N ARG A 5 -3.42 -9.58 -24.21
CA ARG A 5 -4.03 -9.21 -22.92
C ARG A 5 -3.08 -9.51 -21.74
N MET A 6 -2.84 -8.50 -20.91
CA MET A 6 -2.11 -8.65 -19.65
C MET A 6 -2.91 -9.49 -18.65
N SER A 7 -2.23 -10.31 -17.85
CA SER A 7 -2.89 -11.06 -16.78
C SER A 7 -3.42 -10.14 -15.69
N GLU A 8 -4.58 -10.50 -15.16
CA GLU A 8 -5.29 -9.80 -14.08
C GLU A 8 -4.48 -9.78 -12.78
N PHE A 9 -4.79 -8.81 -11.92
CA PHE A 9 -4.20 -8.76 -10.58
C PHE A 9 -4.86 -9.80 -9.69
N LYS A 10 -4.08 -10.43 -8.80
CA LYS A 10 -4.63 -11.32 -7.77
C LYS A 10 -4.36 -10.72 -6.41
N LEU A 11 -5.38 -10.47 -5.59
CA LEU A 11 -5.20 -9.91 -4.25
C LEU A 11 -4.29 -10.79 -3.37
N SER A 12 -4.29 -12.10 -3.60
CA SER A 12 -3.43 -13.05 -2.89
C SER A 12 -2.04 -13.16 -3.54
N GLY A 13 -1.00 -12.74 -2.81
CA GLY A 13 0.41 -13.00 -3.14
C GLY A 13 1.00 -12.15 -4.28
N SER A 14 0.22 -11.27 -4.91
CA SER A 14 0.74 -10.36 -5.95
C SER A 14 1.28 -9.05 -5.36
N ASN A 15 2.36 -8.52 -5.94
CA ASN A 15 2.89 -7.22 -5.57
C ASN A 15 2.27 -6.13 -6.45
N TRP A 16 1.56 -5.18 -5.83
CA TRP A 16 0.88 -4.09 -6.55
C TRP A 16 1.84 -3.24 -7.39
N ASN A 17 3.02 -2.90 -6.86
CA ASN A 17 3.98 -2.07 -7.60
C ASN A 17 4.53 -2.82 -8.83
N THR A 18 4.77 -4.13 -8.71
CA THR A 18 5.20 -4.96 -9.85
C THR A 18 4.12 -5.04 -10.92
N TYR A 19 2.85 -5.20 -10.51
CA TYR A 19 1.73 -5.20 -11.44
C TYR A 19 1.61 -3.88 -12.20
N ILE A 20 1.63 -2.74 -11.48
CA ILE A 20 1.56 -1.41 -12.11
C ILE A 20 2.74 -1.15 -13.03
N SER A 21 3.96 -1.53 -12.63
CA SER A 21 5.14 -1.38 -13.50
C SER A 21 4.96 -2.12 -14.83
N ARG A 22 4.40 -3.34 -14.78
CA ARG A 22 4.08 -4.11 -16.00
C ARG A 22 2.95 -3.46 -16.80
N PHE A 23 1.97 -2.88 -16.12
CA PHE A 23 0.85 -2.20 -16.75
C PHE A 23 1.27 -0.90 -17.47
N GLU A 24 2.22 -0.16 -16.91
CA GLU A 24 2.83 1.00 -17.56
C GLU A 24 3.58 0.61 -18.83
N GLN A 25 4.29 -0.52 -18.83
CA GLN A 25 4.89 -1.06 -20.06
C GLN A 25 3.83 -1.44 -21.10
N TYR A 26 2.68 -1.95 -20.65
CA TYR A 26 1.55 -2.26 -21.53
C TYR A 26 0.98 -1.01 -22.21
N PHE A 27 0.89 0.13 -21.51
CA PHE A 27 0.52 1.41 -22.14
C PHE A 27 1.49 1.82 -23.24
N ILE A 28 2.79 1.77 -22.95
CA ILE A 28 3.84 2.16 -23.91
C ILE A 28 3.77 1.27 -25.15
N ALA A 29 3.70 -0.04 -24.96
CA ALA A 29 3.72 -0.99 -26.06
C ALA A 29 2.47 -0.89 -26.97
N ASN A 30 1.32 -0.56 -26.39
CA ASN A 30 0.06 -0.41 -27.12
C ASN A 30 -0.23 1.03 -27.54
N LYS A 31 0.66 1.99 -27.22
CA LYS A 31 0.49 3.43 -27.49
C LYS A 31 -0.83 3.97 -26.94
N ILE A 32 -1.15 3.59 -25.70
CA ILE A 32 -2.38 4.03 -25.04
C ILE A 32 -2.21 5.49 -24.63
N GLU A 33 -3.16 6.31 -25.05
CA GLU A 33 -3.22 7.74 -24.72
C GLU A 33 -3.54 7.96 -23.24
N GLU A 34 -3.10 9.10 -22.70
CA GLU A 34 -3.25 9.42 -21.27
C GLU A 34 -4.70 9.30 -20.79
N GLU A 35 -5.63 9.81 -21.60
CA GLU A 35 -7.07 9.83 -21.33
C GLU A 35 -7.68 8.43 -21.23
N LEU A 36 -7.04 7.43 -21.84
CA LEU A 36 -7.53 6.04 -21.86
C LEU A 36 -6.90 5.17 -20.78
N LYS A 37 -5.91 5.66 -20.03
CA LYS A 37 -5.18 4.84 -19.06
C LYS A 37 -6.07 4.30 -17.95
N VAL A 38 -6.96 5.13 -17.40
CA VAL A 38 -7.91 4.72 -16.35
C VAL A 38 -8.85 3.65 -16.88
N ASN A 39 -9.51 3.90 -18.01
CA ASN A 39 -10.43 2.94 -18.62
C ASN A 39 -9.74 1.62 -18.98
N THR A 40 -8.50 1.69 -19.47
CA THR A 40 -7.71 0.50 -19.76
C THR A 40 -7.39 -0.27 -18.48
N LEU A 41 -7.04 0.40 -17.38
CA LEU A 41 -6.81 -0.25 -16.08
C LEU A 41 -8.05 -1.01 -15.65
N LEU A 42 -9.20 -0.32 -15.61
CA LEU A 42 -10.48 -0.91 -15.22
C LEU A 42 -10.85 -2.13 -16.07
N ALA A 43 -10.55 -2.11 -17.38
CA ALA A 43 -10.85 -3.22 -18.28
C ALA A 43 -9.93 -4.45 -18.13
N VAL A 44 -8.73 -4.28 -17.57
CA VAL A 44 -7.69 -5.33 -17.53
C VAL A 44 -7.40 -5.83 -16.12
N VAL A 45 -7.81 -5.08 -15.10
CA VAL A 45 -7.41 -5.32 -13.71
C VAL A 45 -7.99 -6.63 -13.12
N GLY A 46 -9.15 -7.07 -13.62
CA GLY A 46 -9.89 -8.23 -13.13
C GLY A 46 -11.04 -7.84 -12.19
N GLU A 47 -12.03 -8.72 -12.05
CA GLU A 47 -13.28 -8.46 -11.32
C GLU A 47 -13.03 -8.07 -9.84
N GLU A 48 -12.25 -8.86 -9.12
CA GLU A 48 -11.97 -8.67 -7.69
C GLU A 48 -11.38 -7.28 -7.38
N LEU A 49 -10.41 -6.84 -8.20
CA LEU A 49 -9.77 -5.54 -7.98
C LEU A 49 -10.62 -4.39 -8.53
N PHE A 50 -11.44 -4.62 -9.57
CA PHE A 50 -12.38 -3.64 -10.06
C PHE A 50 -13.46 -3.32 -9.00
N GLU A 51 -14.01 -4.33 -8.33
CA GLU A 51 -14.93 -4.14 -7.20
C GLU A 51 -14.28 -3.35 -6.06
N LEU A 52 -13.03 -3.69 -5.68
CA LEU A 52 -12.29 -2.92 -4.68
C LEU A 52 -12.09 -1.45 -5.10
N MET A 53 -11.80 -1.19 -6.38
CA MET A 53 -11.68 0.18 -6.87
C MET A 53 -13.00 0.95 -6.72
N ILE A 54 -14.15 0.33 -7.03
CA ILE A 54 -15.47 0.95 -6.82
C ILE A 54 -15.66 1.30 -5.33
N ASP A 55 -15.40 0.36 -4.43
CA ASP A 55 -15.57 0.57 -2.99
C ASP A 55 -14.68 1.69 -2.46
N LEU A 56 -13.45 1.79 -2.96
CA LEU A 56 -12.49 2.82 -2.56
C LEU A 56 -12.82 4.22 -3.10
N CYS A 57 -13.49 4.32 -4.25
CA CYS A 57 -13.79 5.61 -4.90
C CYS A 57 -15.10 6.25 -4.42
N ASN A 58 -15.99 5.47 -3.79
CA ASN A 58 -17.28 5.94 -3.28
C ASN A 58 -17.13 7.26 -2.46
N PRO A 59 -17.88 8.34 -2.79
CA PRO A 59 -19.05 8.42 -3.69
C PRO A 59 -18.78 8.68 -5.17
N ASP A 60 -17.52 8.88 -5.56
CA ASP A 60 -17.12 9.12 -6.94
C ASP A 60 -16.96 7.79 -7.70
N LYS A 61 -16.83 7.87 -9.03
CA LYS A 61 -16.57 6.68 -9.86
C LYS A 61 -15.08 6.50 -10.18
N PRO A 62 -14.59 5.25 -10.30
CA PRO A 62 -13.20 4.99 -10.66
C PRO A 62 -12.76 5.62 -11.98
N GLU A 63 -13.65 5.76 -12.97
CA GLU A 63 -13.35 6.40 -14.25
C GLU A 63 -13.27 7.93 -14.19
N GLU A 64 -13.71 8.56 -13.11
CA GLU A 64 -13.74 10.02 -12.94
C GLU A 64 -12.49 10.56 -12.23
N ILE A 65 -11.62 9.69 -11.73
CA ILE A 65 -10.36 10.03 -11.06
C ILE A 65 -9.14 9.75 -11.93
N THR A 66 -8.08 10.54 -11.73
CA THR A 66 -6.80 10.38 -12.46
C THR A 66 -6.16 9.03 -12.20
N TYR A 67 -5.43 8.51 -13.20
CA TYR A 67 -4.68 7.26 -13.10
C TYR A 67 -3.78 7.20 -11.86
N GLU A 68 -3.00 8.26 -11.60
CA GLU A 68 -2.07 8.32 -10.47
C GLU A 68 -2.80 8.26 -9.12
N ALA A 69 -3.94 8.95 -9.01
CA ALA A 69 -4.74 8.93 -7.80
C ALA A 69 -5.33 7.55 -7.52
N LEU A 70 -5.88 6.89 -8.54
CA LEU A 70 -6.44 5.53 -8.42
C LEU A 70 -5.35 4.51 -8.05
N VAL A 71 -4.19 4.57 -8.71
CA VAL A 71 -3.05 3.70 -8.40
C VAL A 71 -2.58 3.87 -6.96
N ARG A 72 -2.50 5.11 -6.48
CA ARG A 72 -2.10 5.43 -5.10
C ARG A 72 -3.16 4.98 -4.10
N LEU A 73 -4.44 5.16 -4.40
CA LEU A 73 -5.56 4.77 -3.56
C LEU A 73 -5.54 3.26 -3.29
N VAL A 74 -5.45 2.46 -4.36
CA VAL A 74 -5.32 1.01 -4.26
C VAL A 74 -4.05 0.61 -3.50
N LYS A 75 -2.90 1.25 -3.80
CA LYS A 75 -1.64 0.98 -3.10
C LYS A 75 -1.78 1.16 -1.59
N ASN A 76 -2.41 2.25 -1.16
CA ASN A 76 -2.61 2.55 0.25
C ASN A 76 -3.58 1.59 0.93
N HIS A 77 -4.51 1.00 0.17
CA HIS A 77 -5.40 -0.02 0.72
C HIS A 77 -4.71 -1.38 0.85
N LEU A 78 -3.99 -1.82 -0.18
CA LEU A 78 -3.28 -3.12 -0.19
C LEU A 78 -2.07 -3.13 0.75
N HIS A 79 -1.41 -1.98 0.88
CA HIS A 79 -0.28 -1.76 1.75
C HIS A 79 -0.55 -0.51 2.59
N PRO A 80 -1.46 -0.58 3.57
CA PRO A 80 -1.69 0.54 4.45
C PRO A 80 -0.39 0.86 5.15
N GLU A 81 0.08 2.10 4.99
CA GLU A 81 1.18 2.57 5.81
C GLU A 81 0.80 2.29 7.27
N PRO A 82 1.68 1.64 8.06
CA PRO A 82 1.41 1.42 9.46
C PRO A 82 1.03 2.75 10.10
N SER A 83 -0.23 2.88 10.53
CA SER A 83 -0.70 4.13 11.09
C SER A 83 0.21 4.50 12.25
N LYS A 84 0.77 5.73 12.24
CA LYS A 84 1.60 6.24 13.35
C LYS A 84 0.91 6.02 14.69
N ARG A 85 -0.42 6.16 14.73
CA ARG A 85 -1.24 5.91 15.93
C ARG A 85 -1.25 4.44 16.32
N ALA A 86 -1.41 3.52 15.36
CA ALA A 86 -1.39 2.08 15.62
C ALA A 86 -0.01 1.59 16.07
N GLU A 87 1.07 2.05 15.44
CA GLU A 87 2.44 1.70 15.83
C GLU A 87 2.79 2.28 17.21
N ARG A 88 2.42 3.54 17.50
CA ARG A 88 2.56 4.13 18.84
C ARG A 88 1.76 3.37 19.89
N PHE A 89 0.55 2.93 19.54
CA PHE A 89 -0.28 2.12 20.43
C PHE A 89 0.36 0.76 20.71
N LYS A 90 0.89 0.07 19.69
CA LYS A 90 1.66 -1.19 19.86
C LYS A 90 2.88 -0.99 20.75
N LEU A 91 3.63 0.12 20.56
CA LEU A 91 4.76 0.45 21.42
C LEU A 91 4.33 0.65 22.88
N ARG A 92 3.25 1.41 23.13
CA ARG A 92 2.71 1.64 24.47
C ARG A 92 2.17 0.37 25.13
N LEU A 93 1.63 -0.55 24.34
CA LEU A 93 1.12 -1.83 24.83
C LEU A 93 2.21 -2.89 25.04
N ARG A 94 3.41 -2.70 24.49
CA ARG A 94 4.48 -3.67 24.63
C ARG A 94 4.93 -3.73 26.09
N LYS A 95 4.78 -4.91 26.69
CA LYS A 95 5.27 -5.25 28.04
C LYS A 95 6.30 -6.35 27.94
N GLN A 96 7.31 -6.36 28.80
CA GLN A 96 8.33 -7.41 28.82
C GLN A 96 7.68 -8.77 29.01
N GLU A 97 8.01 -9.72 28.14
CA GLU A 97 7.45 -11.07 28.21
C GLU A 97 8.09 -11.87 29.35
N PRO A 98 7.38 -12.86 29.94
CA PRO A 98 7.96 -13.74 30.94
C PRO A 98 9.19 -14.47 30.39
N GLY A 99 10.35 -14.32 31.04
CA GLY A 99 11.61 -14.92 30.60
C GLY A 99 12.36 -14.13 29.52
N GLU A 100 11.82 -13.01 29.05
CA GLU A 100 12.53 -12.08 28.18
C GLU A 100 13.58 -11.31 28.99
N SER A 101 14.82 -11.24 28.52
CA SER A 101 15.85 -10.41 29.15
C SER A 101 15.60 -8.93 28.89
N LEU A 102 16.09 -8.05 29.77
CA LEU A 102 15.99 -6.60 29.59
C LEU A 102 16.58 -6.13 28.25
N ALA A 103 17.69 -6.73 27.81
CA ALA A 103 18.32 -6.41 26.54
C ALA A 103 17.43 -6.77 25.33
N GLN A 104 16.77 -7.93 25.37
CA GLN A 104 15.82 -8.35 24.34
C GLN A 104 14.59 -7.45 24.30
N TYR A 105 14.06 -7.10 25.47
CA TYR A 105 12.95 -6.16 25.60
C TYR A 105 13.29 -4.79 24.99
N LEU A 106 14.45 -4.22 25.33
CA LEU A 106 14.94 -2.96 24.78
C LEU A 106 15.16 -3.03 23.26
N ALA A 107 15.70 -4.15 22.75
CA ALA A 107 15.86 -4.35 21.31
C ALA A 107 14.51 -4.41 20.58
N ALA A 108 13.50 -5.07 21.16
CA ALA A 108 12.16 -5.13 20.62
C ALA A 108 11.46 -3.76 20.62
N LEU A 109 11.57 -2.99 21.71
CA LEU A 109 11.07 -1.62 21.77
C LEU A 109 11.74 -0.72 20.71
N LYS A 110 13.06 -0.78 20.58
CA LYS A 110 13.79 -0.03 19.53
C LYS A 110 13.34 -0.41 18.12
N LYS A 111 13.04 -1.69 17.88
CA LYS A 111 12.51 -2.16 16.59
C LYS A 111 11.12 -1.58 16.28
N LEU A 112 10.23 -1.57 17.27
CA LEU A 112 8.89 -0.97 17.16
C LEU A 112 8.94 0.57 17.03
N ALA A 113 9.89 1.22 17.69
CA ALA A 113 10.06 2.66 17.59
C ALA A 113 10.48 3.12 16.19
N LYS A 114 11.25 2.30 15.44
CA LYS A 114 11.63 2.58 14.05
C LYS A 114 10.44 2.66 13.09
N THR A 115 9.39 1.86 13.30
CA THR A 115 8.19 1.86 12.43
C THR A 115 7.18 2.95 12.81
N CYS A 116 7.33 3.57 13.98
CA CYS A 116 6.42 4.61 14.46
C CYS A 116 6.55 5.97 13.76
N GLN A 117 7.56 6.18 12.89
CA GLN A 117 7.93 7.50 12.36
C GLN A 117 7.87 8.59 13.45
N PHE A 118 8.43 8.31 14.64
CA PHE A 118 8.88 9.41 15.48
C PHE A 118 9.90 10.15 14.62
N GLY A 119 9.71 11.45 14.38
CA GLY A 119 10.76 12.27 13.78
C GLY A 119 11.98 12.34 14.69
N ASP A 120 12.80 13.38 14.56
CA ASP A 120 14.06 13.58 15.30
C ASP A 120 13.97 13.59 16.84
N SER A 121 12.82 13.30 17.44
CA SER A 121 12.61 13.16 18.89
C SER A 121 12.24 11.71 19.25
N LEU A 122 13.21 10.80 19.11
CA LEU A 122 13.15 9.44 19.67
C LEU A 122 13.55 9.44 21.16
N GLU A 123 14.34 10.43 21.59
CA GLU A 123 14.94 10.48 22.93
C GLU A 123 13.99 11.03 24.00
N ASP A 124 13.04 11.91 23.66
CA ASP A 124 12.15 12.54 24.66
C ASP A 124 11.06 11.61 25.22
N HIS A 125 10.81 10.46 24.59
CA HIS A 125 9.68 9.58 24.94
C HIS A 125 10.08 8.26 25.62
N LEU A 126 11.38 8.02 25.84
CA LEU A 126 11.85 6.81 26.54
C LEU A 126 12.14 7.06 28.04
N THR A 127 12.00 8.29 28.53
CA THR A 127 12.41 8.70 29.89
C THR A 127 11.30 9.36 30.73
N THR A 128 10.01 9.12 30.44
CA THR A 128 8.91 9.51 31.35
C THR A 128 8.05 8.29 31.68
#